data_AF-B6BMF7-F1
#
_entry.id   AF-B6BMF7-F1
#
_cell.length_a   1.000
_cell.length_b   1.000
_cell.length_c   1.000
_cell.angle_alpha   90.00
_cell.angle_beta   90.00
_cell.angle_gamma   90.00
#
_symmetry.space_group_name_H-M   'P 1'
#
loop_
_entity.id
_entity.type
_entity.pdbx_description
1 polymer ?
#
loop_
_entity_poly.entity_id
_entity_poly.type
_entity_poly.pdbx_seq_one_letter_code
_entity_poly.pdbx_strand_id
1 'polypeptide(L)' 'MAAFDWDEYKEFKKFSGKEDKLQVAIDFVKSYYNMSGPREIYNMLAEDDIGQLLLNKRDITDAEGLEDFMFQS' A
#
# COMPACT_ATOMS: atom_id res chain seq x y z
N MET A 1 -5.85 -2.79 14.47
CA MET A 1 -5.98 -2.14 13.15
C MET A 1 -7.12 -2.83 12.40
N ALA A 2 -7.86 -2.15 11.51
CA ALA A 2 -8.76 -2.86 10.60
C ALA A 2 -7.93 -3.63 9.56
N ALA A 3 -8.36 -4.84 9.19
CA ALA A 3 -7.68 -5.63 8.16
C ALA A 3 -7.81 -4.93 6.80
N PHE A 4 -6.80 -5.09 5.93
CA PHE A 4 -6.81 -4.54 4.58
C PHE A 4 -7.89 -5.24 3.73
N ASP A 5 -8.76 -4.46 3.08
CA ASP A 5 -9.83 -5.01 2.27
C ASP A 5 -9.35 -5.34 0.85
N TRP A 6 -8.93 -6.59 0.67
CA TRP A 6 -8.43 -7.09 -0.61
C TRP A 6 -9.49 -7.20 -1.69
N ASP A 7 -10.78 -7.24 -1.34
CA ASP A 7 -11.85 -7.33 -2.33
C ASP A 7 -12.17 -5.95 -2.90
N GLU A 8 -12.30 -4.93 -2.05
CA GLU A 8 -12.40 -3.53 -2.48
C GLU A 8 -11.15 -3.08 -3.25
N TYR A 9 -9.96 -3.50 -2.82
CA TYR A 9 -8.72 -3.27 -3.57
C TYR A 9 -8.76 -3.85 -4.99
N LYS A 10 -9.30 -5.06 -5.19
CA LYS A 10 -9.42 -5.67 -6.53
C LYS A 10 -10.35 -4.85 -7.41
N GLU A 11 -11.45 -4.34 -6.87
CA GLU A 11 -12.34 -3.45 -7.60
C GLU A 11 -11.64 -2.13 -7.95
N PHE A 12 -11.01 -1.47 -6.97
CA PHE A 12 -10.23 -0.24 -7.19
C PHE A 12 -9.15 -0.41 -8.26
N LYS A 13 -8.42 -1.54 -8.21
CA LYS A 13 -7.35 -1.85 -9.16
C LYS A 13 -7.84 -1.88 -10.61
N LYS A 14 -9.05 -2.40 -10.88
CA LYS A 14 -9.62 -2.46 -12.25
C LYS A 14 -9.69 -1.08 -12.91
N PHE A 15 -9.88 -0.03 -12.11
CA PHE A 15 -10.01 1.35 -12.58
C PHE A 15 -8.70 2.15 -12.50
N SER A 16 -7.70 1.66 -11.78
CA SER A 16 -6.45 2.39 -11.52
C SER A 16 -5.57 2.61 -12.76
N GLY A 17 -5.64 1.72 -13.76
CA GLY A 17 -4.75 1.75 -14.93
C GLY A 17 -3.25 1.55 -14.62
N LYS A 18 -2.88 1.28 -13.36
CA LYS A 18 -1.50 1.09 -12.91
C LYS A 18 -1.15 -0.39 -12.79
N GLU A 19 0.05 -0.76 -13.23
CA GLU A 19 0.54 -2.14 -13.15
C GLU A 19 1.17 -2.47 -11.79
N ASP A 20 1.78 -1.47 -11.15
CA ASP A 20 2.45 -1.63 -9.86
C ASP A 20 1.44 -1.84 -8.73
N LYS A 21 1.38 -3.08 -8.24
CA LYS A 21 0.46 -3.49 -7.17
C LYS A 21 0.73 -2.75 -5.86
N LEU A 22 1.98 -2.41 -5.54
CA LEU A 22 2.26 -1.66 -4.31
C LEU A 22 1.74 -0.22 -4.45
N GLN A 23 2.00 0.42 -5.59
CA GLN A 23 1.48 1.76 -5.86
C GLN A 23 -0.06 1.80 -5.81
N VAL A 24 -0.73 0.82 -6.41
CA VAL A 24 -2.19 0.73 -6.36
C VAL A 24 -2.69 0.53 -4.93
N ALA A 25 -1.99 -0.27 -4.11
CA ALA A 25 -2.37 -0.49 -2.71
C ALA A 25 -2.23 0.80 -1.89
N ILE A 26 -1.15 1.57 -2.09
CA ILE A 26 -0.96 2.88 -1.47
C ILE A 26 -2.06 3.87 -1.88
N ASP A 27 -2.38 3.93 -3.18
CA ASP A 27 -3.43 4.81 -3.69
C ASP A 27 -4.80 4.42 -3.13
N PHE A 28 -5.09 3.12 -3.05
CA PHE A 28 -6.30 2.60 -2.43
C PHE A 28 -6.38 3.01 -0.96
N VAL A 29 -5.29 2.87 -0.19
CA VAL A 29 -5.27 3.25 1.22
C VAL A 29 -5.50 4.75 1.41
N LYS A 30 -4.89 5.57 0.55
CA LYS A 30 -5.12 7.02 0.53
C LYS A 30 -6.57 7.38 0.22
N SER A 31 -7.19 6.72 -0.74
CA SER A 31 -8.56 7.03 -1.17
C SER A 31 -9.65 6.44 -0.26
N TYR A 32 -9.51 5.19 0.15
CA TYR A 32 -10.54 4.42 0.85
C TYR A 32 -10.46 4.61 2.37
N TYR A 33 -9.26 4.56 2.95
CA TYR A 33 -9.05 4.74 4.39
C TYR A 33 -8.70 6.18 4.78
N ASN A 34 -8.53 7.08 3.81
CA ASN A 34 -8.09 8.47 4.03
C ASN A 34 -6.76 8.56 4.80
N MET A 35 -5.87 7.58 4.60
CA MET A 35 -4.56 7.49 5.25
C MET A 35 -3.47 7.89 4.26
N SER A 36 -2.73 8.95 4.56
CA SER A 36 -1.65 9.46 3.72
C SER A 36 -0.26 9.36 4.34
N GLY A 37 -0.17 9.09 5.65
CA GLY A 37 1.09 8.96 6.37
C GLY A 37 1.84 7.67 6.01
N PRO A 38 3.10 7.73 5.52
CA PRO A 38 3.88 6.54 5.17
C PRO A 38 3.94 5.51 6.30
N ARG A 39 4.08 5.95 7.55
CA ARG A 39 4.11 5.06 8.72
C ARG A 39 2.80 4.31 8.94
N GLU A 40 1.67 4.96 8.76
CA GLU A 40 0.35 4.33 8.94
C GLU A 40 0.09 3.30 7.84
N ILE A 41 0.42 3.67 6.59
CA ILE A 41 0.29 2.78 5.43
C ILE A 41 1.25 1.58 5.57
N TYR A 42 2.49 1.81 5.98
CA TYR A 42 3.48 0.75 6.20
C TYR A 42 2.97 -0.23 7.25
N ASN A 43 2.54 0.24 8.41
CA ASN A 43 2.04 -0.63 9.48
C ASN A 43 0.83 -1.45 9.00
N MET A 44 -0.12 -0.83 8.28
CA MET A 44 -1.28 -1.54 7.76
C MET A 44 -0.87 -2.67 6.79
N LEU A 45 0.07 -2.39 5.88
CA LEU A 45 0.54 -3.39 4.92
C LEU A 45 1.40 -4.46 5.59
N ALA A 46 2.25 -4.10 6.54
CA ALA A 46 3.15 -5.03 7.23
C ALA A 46 2.41 -5.99 8.19
N GLU A 47 1.25 -5.58 8.70
CA GLU A 47 0.37 -6.43 9.52
C GLU A 47 -0.48 -7.42 8.68
N ASP A 48 -0.43 -7.34 7.35
CA ASP A 48 -1.17 -8.19 6.41
C ASP A 48 -0.22 -9.05 5.56
N ASP A 49 -0.49 -10.35 5.41
CA ASP A 49 0.41 -11.27 4.68
C ASP A 49 0.65 -10.86 3.22
N ILE A 50 -0.39 -10.39 2.52
CA ILE A 50 -0.29 -9.96 1.13
C ILE A 50 0.36 -8.58 1.07
N GLY A 51 0.03 -7.68 2.01
CA GLY A 51 0.65 -6.37 2.14
C GLY A 51 2.16 -6.47 2.37
N GLN A 52 2.58 -7.31 3.31
CA GLN A 52 3.98 -7.59 3.60
C GLN A 52 4.70 -8.18 2.38
N LEU A 53 4.03 -9.04 1.61
CA LEU A 53 4.58 -9.59 0.38
C LEU A 53 4.77 -8.52 -0.72
N LEU A 54 3.91 -7.50 -0.78
CA LEU A 54 4.10 -6.36 -1.69
C LEU A 54 5.28 -5.48 -1.27
N LEU A 55 5.43 -5.21 0.03
CA LEU A 55 6.57 -4.47 0.58
C LEU A 55 7.89 -5.20 0.31
N ASN A 56 7.94 -6.50 0.61
CA ASN A 56 9.13 -7.34 0.39
C ASN A 56 9.56 -7.38 -1.08
N LYS A 57 8.62 -7.37 -2.03
CA LYS A 57 8.94 -7.35 -3.48
C LYS A 57 9.61 -6.06 -3.95
N ARG A 58 9.60 -5.02 -3.12
CA ARG A 58 10.22 -3.72 -3.37
C ARG A 58 11.40 -3.47 -2.42
N ASP A 59 11.80 -4.47 -1.63
CA ASP A 59 12.83 -4.36 -0.61
C ASP A 59 12.53 -3.25 0.43
N ILE A 60 11.24 -2.99 0.69
CA ILE A 60 10.80 -2.00 1.69
C ILE A 60 10.66 -2.70 3.04
N THR A 61 11.51 -2.33 4.00
CA THR A 61 11.60 -2.99 5.32
C THR A 61 11.11 -2.13 6.48
N ASP A 62 10.77 -0.87 6.23
CA ASP A 62 10.30 0.08 7.23
C ASP A 62 9.51 1.24 6.58
N ALA A 63 8.99 2.12 7.43
CA ALA A 63 8.21 3.28 7.01
C ALA A 63 9.03 4.32 6.22
N GLU A 64 10.34 4.41 6.44
CA GLU A 64 11.22 5.33 5.72
C GLU A 64 11.41 4.84 4.28
N GLY A 65 11.64 3.54 4.07
CA GLY A 65 11.67 2.95 2.74
C GLY A 65 10.34 3.10 1.98
N LEU A 66 9.20 3.06 2.68
CA LEU A 66 7.90 3.33 2.05
C LEU A 66 7.74 4.82 1.71
N GLU A 67 8.20 5.72 2.57
CA GLU A 67 8.20 7.16 2.32
C GLU A 67 9.03 7.49 1.08
N ASP A 68 10.24 6.93 0.97
CA ASP A 68 11.08 7.05 -0.20
C ASP A 68 10.36 6.56 -1.46
N PHE A 69 9.74 5.38 -1.42
CA PHE A 69 8.94 4.88 -2.55
C PHE A 69 7.79 5.83 -2.94
N MET A 70 7.14 6.45 -1.95
CA MET A 70 6.00 7.34 -2.16
C MET A 70 6.37 8.70 -2.73
N PHE A 71 7.59 9.19 -2.45
CA PHE A 71 8.01 10.56 -2.78
C PHE A 71 9.23 10.65 -3.69
N GLN A 72 9.83 9.53 -4.08
CA GLN A 72 10.82 9.50 -5.16
C GLN A 72 10.19 10.02 -6.45
N SER A 73 10.56 11.27 -6.79
CA SER A 73 10.32 11.94 -8.07
C SER A 73 11.47 11.69 -9.03
#